data_AF-A0A6G8CKG1-F1
#
_entry.id   AF-A0A6G8CKG1-F1
#
_cell.length_a   1.000
_cell.length_b   1.000
_cell.length_c   1.000
_cell.angle_alpha   90.00
_cell.angle_beta   90.00
_cell.angle_gamma   90.00
#
_symmetry.space_group_name_H-M   'P 1'
#
loop_
_entity.id
_entity.type
_entity.pdbx_description
1 polymer ?
#
loop_
_entity_poly.entity_id
_entity_poly.type
_entity_poly.pdbx_seq_one_letter_code
_entity_poly.pdbx_strand_id
1 'polypeptide(L)'
;MKPRLAIALGALGIAGAMALTGCASSGKSEKKPSANDIAAQVKEGVSESGAKLVSIRPLRSGCSQGQHNLQNTFQCPVIGADWTSARAGIARLTIGVPDLTGAGVTGADFHLGASEVVRVRNKSSLQPTATAYPATSFDVPLTFVEKLAYGPRSWVRVYTGEERYIDATVNSGEDTAEAVEGLAYFMKSVDQGSGRTPSEAAKGGGLFDRLGLGDERGSSDGKGVEGMHPR
;
A
#
# COMPACT_ATOMS: atom_id res chain seq x y z
N MET A 1 -76.98 8.49 7.74
CA MET A 1 -77.21 8.26 6.30
C MET A 1 -76.09 7.36 5.77
N LYS A 2 -76.45 6.22 5.15
CA LYS A 2 -75.57 5.32 4.36
C LYS A 2 -75.73 5.70 2.86
N PRO A 3 -74.73 5.45 2.00
CA PRO A 3 -74.54 4.14 1.30
C PRO A 3 -73.05 3.71 1.35
N ARG A 4 -72.58 2.44 1.35
CA ARG A 4 -72.82 1.15 0.66
C ARG A 4 -72.42 1.07 -0.84
N LEU A 5 -71.50 0.12 -1.12
CA LEU A 5 -71.14 -0.65 -2.34
C LEU A 5 -69.65 -0.46 -2.75
N ALA A 6 -68.89 -1.43 -3.27
CA ALA A 6 -68.82 -2.89 -3.21
C ALA A 6 -67.51 -3.34 -3.93
N ILE A 7 -66.81 -4.31 -3.33
CA ILE A 7 -66.18 -5.52 -3.88
C ILE A 7 -65.62 -5.50 -5.33
N ALA A 8 -64.35 -5.90 -5.48
CA ALA A 8 -63.94 -6.83 -6.55
C ALA A 8 -62.68 -7.62 -6.14
N LEU A 9 -62.84 -8.95 -6.08
CA LEU A 9 -61.76 -9.94 -6.02
C LEU A 9 -60.95 -9.95 -7.33
N GLY A 10 -59.65 -10.19 -7.22
CA GLY A 10 -58.82 -10.60 -8.35
C GLY A 10 -57.68 -11.49 -7.87
N ALA A 11 -57.87 -12.81 -7.92
CA ALA A 11 -56.84 -13.82 -7.76
C ALA A 11 -56.77 -14.61 -9.08
N LEU A 12 -55.62 -14.61 -9.76
CA LEU A 12 -55.19 -15.63 -10.73
C LEU A 12 -53.77 -15.27 -11.19
N GLY A 13 -52.77 -15.92 -10.62
CA GLY A 13 -51.36 -15.82 -11.01
C GLY A 13 -50.78 -17.22 -11.15
N ILE A 14 -50.56 -17.60 -12.39
CA ILE A 14 -50.26 -18.95 -12.89
C ILE A 14 -48.91 -19.46 -12.38
N ALA A 15 -48.91 -20.74 -11.99
CA ALA A 15 -47.73 -21.53 -11.67
C ALA A 15 -46.96 -21.92 -12.95
N GLY A 16 -45.63 -21.97 -12.82
CA GLY A 16 -44.83 -23.01 -13.49
C GLY A 16 -44.09 -22.63 -14.77
N ALA A 17 -42.92 -22.01 -14.61
CA ALA A 17 -41.73 -22.30 -15.40
C ALA A 17 -40.49 -21.66 -14.75
N MET A 18 -39.68 -22.44 -14.05
CA MET A 18 -38.28 -22.07 -13.81
C MET A 18 -37.38 -23.17 -14.36
N ALA A 19 -36.83 -22.87 -15.54
CA ALA A 19 -35.71 -23.56 -16.11
C ALA A 19 -34.43 -23.21 -15.33
N LEU A 20 -33.64 -24.25 -15.08
CA LEU A 20 -32.18 -24.30 -15.02
C LEU A 20 -31.43 -22.97 -14.83
N THR A 21 -30.74 -22.80 -13.71
CA THR A 21 -29.33 -22.37 -13.72
C THR A 21 -28.67 -22.78 -12.41
N GLY A 22 -27.49 -23.39 -12.54
CA GLY A 22 -26.76 -23.98 -11.42
C GLY A 22 -26.36 -22.95 -10.37
N CYS A 23 -26.35 -23.40 -9.12
CA CYS A 23 -25.65 -22.77 -8.02
C CYS A 23 -24.13 -22.85 -8.27
N ALA A 24 -23.62 -22.05 -9.20
CA ALA A 24 -22.22 -21.67 -9.19
C ALA A 24 -22.13 -20.47 -8.26
N SER A 25 -21.90 -20.74 -6.97
CA SER A 25 -21.40 -19.74 -6.03
C SER A 25 -20.09 -19.23 -6.61
N SER A 26 -20.16 -18.12 -7.34
CA SER A 26 -18.99 -17.35 -7.76
C SER A 26 -18.41 -16.75 -6.49
N GLY A 27 -17.63 -17.56 -5.79
CA GLY A 27 -16.67 -17.10 -4.81
C GLY A 27 -15.84 -16.05 -5.51
N LYS A 28 -16.09 -14.77 -5.18
CA LYS A 28 -15.24 -13.67 -5.56
C LYS A 28 -13.89 -13.95 -4.92
N SER A 29 -13.00 -14.64 -5.63
CA SER A 29 -11.58 -14.58 -5.33
C SER A 29 -11.20 -13.10 -5.46
N GLU A 30 -10.98 -12.44 -4.33
CA GLU A 30 -10.37 -11.13 -4.30
C GLU A 30 -9.00 -11.26 -5.00
N LYS A 31 -8.95 -10.85 -6.26
CA LYS A 31 -7.73 -10.92 -7.06
C LYS A 31 -6.71 -9.98 -6.40
N LYS A 32 -5.57 -10.52 -5.94
CA LYS A 32 -4.43 -9.71 -5.48
C LYS A 32 -4.15 -8.65 -6.55
N PRO A 33 -4.02 -7.35 -6.21
CA PRO A 33 -3.67 -6.32 -7.16
C PRO A 33 -2.41 -6.70 -7.93
N SER A 34 -2.39 -6.46 -9.24
CA SER A 34 -1.18 -6.67 -10.02
C SER A 34 -0.14 -5.58 -9.70
N ALA A 35 1.13 -5.84 -10.01
CA ALA A 35 2.20 -4.86 -9.83
C ALA A 35 1.91 -3.53 -10.55
N ASN A 36 1.25 -3.59 -11.72
CA ASN A 36 0.82 -2.41 -12.47
C ASN A 36 -0.30 -1.63 -11.75
N ASP A 37 -1.22 -2.33 -11.08
CA ASP A 37 -2.30 -1.70 -10.31
C ASP A 37 -1.75 -0.96 -9.08
N ILE A 38 -0.63 -1.41 -8.53
CA ILE A 38 0.06 -0.75 -7.41
C ILE A 38 0.86 0.45 -7.94
N ALA A 39 1.61 0.27 -9.03
CA ALA A 39 2.38 1.35 -9.66
C ALA A 39 1.49 2.56 -10.04
N ALA A 40 0.30 2.29 -10.59
CA ALA A 40 -0.66 3.32 -10.99
C ALA A 40 -1.21 4.17 -9.82
N GLN A 41 -0.95 3.77 -8.57
CA GLN A 41 -1.37 4.52 -7.39
C GLN A 41 -0.35 5.56 -6.95
N VAL A 42 0.86 5.54 -7.50
CA VAL A 42 1.83 6.62 -7.30
C VAL A 42 1.35 7.83 -8.07
N LYS A 43 1.25 8.96 -7.36
CA LYS A 43 0.89 10.26 -7.94
C LYS A 43 2.09 11.18 -7.86
N GLU A 44 2.44 11.75 -8.98
CA GLU A 44 3.49 12.76 -9.12
C GLU A 44 2.87 14.11 -9.48
N GLY A 45 3.51 15.19 -9.06
CA GLY A 45 3.05 16.53 -9.35
C GLY A 45 4.10 17.58 -9.03
N VAL A 46 3.72 18.85 -9.20
CA VAL A 46 4.54 20.01 -8.88
C VAL A 46 3.66 20.98 -8.11
N SER A 47 4.11 21.42 -6.95
CA SER A 47 3.47 22.47 -6.18
C SER A 47 3.53 23.83 -6.89
N GLU A 48 2.73 24.78 -6.44
CA GLU A 48 2.77 26.18 -6.93
C GLU A 48 4.16 26.82 -6.79
N SER A 49 4.92 26.39 -5.78
CA SER A 49 6.31 26.85 -5.55
C SER A 49 7.35 26.22 -6.49
N GLY A 50 6.93 25.32 -7.39
CA GLY A 50 7.83 24.56 -8.26
C GLY A 50 8.45 23.32 -7.62
N ALA A 51 8.21 23.07 -6.32
CA ALA A 51 8.68 21.84 -5.67
C ALA A 51 7.95 20.61 -6.22
N LYS A 52 8.69 19.56 -6.55
CA LYS A 52 8.15 18.27 -6.97
C LYS A 52 7.45 17.60 -5.79
N LEU A 53 6.38 16.87 -6.10
CA LEU A 53 5.55 16.14 -5.15
C LEU A 53 5.43 14.70 -5.62
N VAL A 54 5.59 13.75 -4.70
CA VAL A 54 5.34 12.33 -4.95
C VAL A 54 4.49 11.81 -3.80
N SER A 55 3.46 11.02 -4.09
CA SER A 55 2.61 10.41 -3.07
C SER A 55 2.17 9.01 -3.49
N ILE A 56 1.99 8.14 -2.51
CA ILE A 56 1.35 6.83 -2.66
C ILE A 56 0.29 6.71 -1.58
N ARG A 57 -0.93 6.33 -1.97
CA ARG A 57 -2.02 6.15 -1.02
C ARG A 57 -1.68 5.01 -0.04
N PRO A 58 -2.28 4.98 1.17
CA PRO A 58 -2.09 3.86 2.07
C PRO A 58 -2.51 2.53 1.45
N LEU A 59 -1.60 1.56 1.49
CA LEU A 59 -1.76 0.20 0.97
C LEU A 59 -1.60 -0.82 2.10
N ARG A 60 -2.23 -1.99 1.96
CA ARG A 60 -2.30 -2.98 3.05
C ARG A 60 -0.94 -3.60 3.36
N SER A 61 -0.61 -3.70 4.64
CA SER A 61 0.39 -4.64 5.15
C SER A 61 -0.23 -6.04 5.29
N GLY A 62 0.59 -7.03 5.63
CA GLY A 62 0.11 -8.36 6.01
C GLY A 62 -0.81 -8.28 7.23
N CYS A 63 -1.94 -9.00 7.14
CA CYS A 63 -2.91 -9.07 8.22
C CYS A 63 -2.36 -9.91 9.36
N SER A 64 -2.63 -9.48 10.59
CA SER A 64 -2.29 -10.24 11.78
C SER A 64 -3.40 -10.19 12.81
N GLN A 65 -3.30 -11.08 13.79
CA GLN A 65 -4.17 -11.03 14.95
C GLN A 65 -3.79 -9.81 15.79
N GLY A 66 -4.72 -8.87 15.95
CA GLY A 66 -4.59 -7.82 16.97
C GLY A 66 -4.67 -8.46 18.37
N GLN A 67 -3.86 -8.01 19.31
CA GLN A 67 -4.05 -8.44 20.70
C GLN A 67 -5.24 -7.69 21.29
N HIS A 68 -6.40 -8.34 21.36
CA HIS A 68 -7.44 -7.94 22.30
C HIS A 68 -8.15 -9.15 22.89
N ASN A 69 -8.31 -9.13 24.22
CA ASN A 69 -9.19 -10.01 24.97
C ASN A 69 -10.65 -9.84 24.49
N LEU A 70 -11.05 -10.57 23.45
CA LEU A 70 -12.40 -10.89 22.95
C LEU A 70 -12.47 -10.76 21.41
N GLN A 71 -12.65 -11.91 20.74
CA GLN A 71 -12.88 -12.11 19.29
C GLN A 71 -11.70 -11.79 18.34
N ASN A 72 -11.17 -12.86 17.71
CA ASN A 72 -10.22 -12.86 16.58
C ASN A 72 -10.68 -11.90 15.46
N THR A 73 -10.27 -10.64 15.52
CA THR A 73 -10.42 -9.69 14.41
C THR A 73 -9.04 -9.50 13.81
N PHE A 74 -8.87 -10.01 12.57
CA PHE A 74 -7.68 -9.75 11.79
C PHE A 74 -7.68 -8.26 11.43
N GLN A 75 -6.63 -7.56 11.82
CA GLN A 75 -6.44 -6.16 11.45
C GLN A 75 -5.24 -6.07 10.50
N CYS A 76 -5.43 -5.35 9.40
CA CYS A 76 -4.42 -5.18 8.37
C CYS A 76 -4.11 -3.69 8.26
N PRO A 77 -3.13 -3.18 9.02
CA PRO A 77 -2.70 -1.80 8.90
C PRO A 77 -2.41 -1.43 7.44
N VAL A 78 -2.56 -0.15 7.14
CA VAL A 78 -2.22 0.41 5.85
C VAL A 78 -1.08 1.39 6.00
N ILE A 79 -0.17 1.41 5.03
CA ILE A 79 1.01 2.27 5.02
C ILE A 79 1.05 2.99 3.66
N GLY A 80 1.16 4.30 3.70
CA GLY A 80 1.35 5.17 2.53
C GLY A 80 2.40 6.23 2.81
N ALA A 81 2.79 7.00 1.80
CA ALA A 81 3.81 8.02 1.96
C ALA A 81 3.61 9.21 1.02
N ASP A 82 4.06 10.38 1.48
CA ASP A 82 4.18 11.60 0.67
C ASP A 82 5.60 12.17 0.80
N TRP A 83 6.09 12.77 -0.27
CA TRP A 83 7.39 13.43 -0.29
C TRP A 83 7.33 14.70 -1.15
N THR A 84 8.16 15.68 -0.78
CA THR A 84 8.36 16.90 -1.54
C THR A 84 9.82 17.25 -1.66
N SER A 85 10.23 17.74 -2.83
CA SER A 85 11.60 18.24 -3.03
C SER A 85 11.94 19.45 -2.16
N ALA A 86 10.95 20.17 -1.63
CA ALA A 86 11.16 21.25 -0.66
C ALA A 86 11.73 20.75 0.69
N ARG A 87 11.52 19.47 1.02
CA ARG A 87 12.05 18.79 2.21
C ARG A 87 12.69 17.47 1.81
N ALA A 88 13.66 17.52 0.90
CA ALA A 88 14.18 16.34 0.20
C ALA A 88 14.62 15.17 1.10
N GLY A 89 15.12 15.42 2.32
CA GLY A 89 15.57 14.37 3.25
C GLY A 89 14.47 13.73 4.12
N ILE A 90 13.23 14.23 4.08
CA ILE A 90 12.13 13.80 4.94
C ILE A 90 10.94 13.37 4.08
N ALA A 91 10.40 12.19 4.39
CA ALA A 91 9.11 11.75 3.88
C ALA A 91 8.06 11.84 4.99
N ARG A 92 6.81 12.00 4.59
CA ARG A 92 5.66 11.84 5.47
C ARG A 92 5.14 10.42 5.31
N LEU A 93 5.27 9.60 6.34
CA LEU A 93 4.74 8.25 6.37
C LEU A 93 3.35 8.24 7.02
N THR A 94 2.34 7.76 6.32
CA THR A 94 0.97 7.66 6.82
C THR A 94 0.68 6.23 7.22
N ILE A 95 0.27 6.03 8.47
CA ILE A 95 -0.12 4.72 9.02
C ILE A 95 -1.59 4.79 9.41
N GLY A 96 -2.39 3.86 8.93
CA GLY A 96 -3.80 3.74 9.29
C GLY A 96 -4.19 2.32 9.64
N VAL A 97 -5.34 2.17 10.29
CA VAL A 97 -5.90 0.85 10.63
C VAL A 97 -7.36 0.81 10.17
N PRO A 98 -7.64 0.24 8.98
CA PRO A 98 -8.99 -0.06 8.56
C PRO A 98 -9.70 -0.89 9.64
N ASP A 99 -10.97 -0.61 9.88
CA ASP A 99 -11.83 -1.29 10.88
C ASP A 99 -11.55 -0.96 12.36
N LEU A 100 -10.56 -0.11 12.65
CA LEU A 100 -10.43 0.46 13.99
C LEU A 100 -11.46 1.57 14.20
N THR A 101 -12.18 1.52 15.32
CA THR A 101 -13.06 2.61 15.77
C THR A 101 -12.41 3.34 16.94
N GLY A 102 -12.58 4.67 16.98
CA GLY A 102 -12.06 5.49 18.09
C GLY A 102 -10.64 6.04 17.87
N ALA A 103 -9.74 5.83 18.84
CA ALA A 103 -8.48 6.55 18.92
C ALA A 103 -7.53 6.27 17.74
N GLY A 104 -6.87 7.33 17.27
CA GLY A 104 -5.90 7.29 16.17
C GLY A 104 -4.63 6.50 16.48
N VAL A 105 -3.83 6.28 15.42
CA VAL A 105 -2.49 5.70 15.54
C VAL A 105 -1.59 6.66 16.32
N THR A 106 -1.02 6.19 17.43
CA THR A 106 -0.18 7.02 18.31
C THR A 106 1.31 6.89 17.97
N GLY A 107 1.69 5.79 17.33
CA GLY A 107 3.05 5.52 16.86
C GLY A 107 3.18 4.14 16.25
N ALA A 108 4.36 3.80 15.78
CA ALA A 108 4.68 2.45 15.31
C ALA A 108 6.15 2.09 15.55
N ASP A 109 6.43 0.82 15.84
CA ASP A 109 7.79 0.27 15.87
C ASP A 109 7.98 -0.65 14.67
N PHE A 110 8.90 -0.26 13.78
CA PHE A 110 9.26 -1.05 12.62
C PHE A 110 10.49 -1.87 12.94
N HIS A 111 10.35 -3.18 12.89
CA HIS A 111 11.43 -4.13 13.02
C HIS A 111 11.95 -4.45 11.63
N LEU A 112 13.22 -4.12 11.37
CA LEU A 112 13.88 -4.25 10.07
C LEU A 112 15.01 -5.29 10.20
N GLY A 113 14.96 -6.33 9.36
CA GLY A 113 15.96 -7.40 9.40
C GLY A 113 16.00 -8.13 10.75
N ALA A 114 17.21 -8.40 11.25
CA ALA A 114 17.40 -9.23 12.43
C ALA A 114 17.30 -8.48 13.77
N SER A 115 17.60 -7.18 13.81
CA SER A 115 17.77 -6.46 15.09
C SER A 115 17.51 -4.96 15.04
N GLU A 116 17.31 -4.35 13.88
CA GLU A 116 17.05 -2.91 13.80
C GLU A 116 15.58 -2.63 14.16
N VAL A 117 15.36 -1.69 15.09
CA VAL A 117 14.01 -1.23 15.45
C VAL A 117 13.95 0.28 15.30
N VAL A 118 13.09 0.75 14.41
CA VAL A 118 12.84 2.18 14.18
C VAL A 118 11.51 2.57 14.81
N ARG A 119 11.58 3.43 15.82
CA ARG A 119 10.40 3.93 16.53
C ARG A 119 9.90 5.22 15.87
N VAL A 120 8.75 5.12 15.23
CA VAL A 120 8.07 6.24 14.60
C VAL A 120 7.10 6.85 15.61
N ARG A 121 7.41 8.07 16.08
CA ARG A 121 6.59 8.83 17.05
C ARG A 121 6.41 10.30 16.68
N ASN A 122 7.23 10.84 15.77
CA ASN A 122 7.21 12.25 15.39
C ASN A 122 6.05 12.54 14.42
N LYS A 123 4.89 12.99 14.95
CA LYS A 123 3.72 13.31 14.13
C LYS A 123 4.03 14.46 13.18
N SER A 124 3.64 14.29 11.92
CA SER A 124 3.75 15.35 10.91
C SER A 124 2.82 16.51 11.28
N SER A 125 3.21 17.75 10.96
CA SER A 125 2.32 18.91 11.08
C SER A 125 1.14 18.85 10.11
N LEU A 126 1.27 18.07 9.04
CA LEU A 126 0.23 17.82 8.06
C LEU A 126 -0.29 16.40 8.24
N GLN A 127 -1.50 16.28 8.77
CA GLN A 127 -2.20 15.02 9.00
C GLN A 127 -3.08 14.66 7.80
N PRO A 128 -3.39 13.36 7.59
CA PRO A 128 -4.25 12.96 6.48
C PRO A 128 -5.64 13.58 6.67
N THR A 129 -6.20 14.17 5.61
CA THR A 129 -7.56 14.71 5.64
C THR A 129 -8.55 13.56 5.83
N ALA A 130 -9.44 13.69 6.83
CA ALA A 130 -10.51 12.77 7.22
C ALA A 130 -10.60 11.47 6.38
N THR A 131 -9.94 10.43 6.87
CA THR A 131 -10.04 9.07 6.32
C THR A 131 -11.23 8.33 6.95
N ALA A 132 -11.77 7.33 6.26
CA ALA A 132 -12.85 6.47 6.78
C ALA A 132 -12.44 5.63 8.01
N TYR A 133 -11.16 5.64 8.33
CA TYR A 133 -10.53 4.91 9.43
C TYR A 133 -9.49 5.81 10.12
N PRO A 134 -9.11 5.54 11.37
CA PRO A 134 -8.07 6.30 12.05
C PRO A 134 -6.72 6.14 11.35
N ALA A 135 -6.13 7.26 10.97
CA ALA A 135 -4.81 7.32 10.34
C ALA A 135 -4.01 8.49 10.92
N THR A 136 -2.68 8.36 10.92
CA THR A 136 -1.77 9.39 11.40
C THR A 136 -0.53 9.42 10.53
N SER A 137 -0.12 10.63 10.17
CA SER A 137 1.10 10.88 9.42
C SER A 137 2.24 11.23 10.36
N PHE A 138 3.43 10.72 10.06
CA PHE A 138 4.66 10.93 10.80
C PHE A 138 5.76 11.43 9.87
N ASP A 139 6.56 12.39 10.32
CA ASP A 139 7.74 12.82 9.59
C ASP A 139 8.88 11.83 9.87
N VAL A 140 9.39 11.18 8.83
CA VAL A 140 10.45 10.17 8.91
C VAL A 140 11.59 10.47 7.93
N PRO A 141 12.84 10.05 8.23
CA PRO A 141 13.92 10.14 7.26
C PRO A 141 13.58 9.39 5.97
N LEU A 142 13.89 9.97 4.81
CA LEU A 142 13.66 9.29 3.52
C LEU A 142 14.42 7.95 3.43
N THR A 143 15.60 7.88 4.05
CA THR A 143 16.40 6.65 4.17
C THR A 143 15.70 5.54 4.93
N PHE A 144 14.82 5.87 5.88
CA PHE A 144 14.01 4.87 6.58
C PHE A 144 12.92 4.29 5.67
N VAL A 145 12.25 5.13 4.86
CA VAL A 145 11.29 4.65 3.86
C VAL A 145 11.97 3.74 2.84
N GLU A 146 13.21 4.08 2.45
CA GLU A 146 14.03 3.26 1.56
C GLU A 146 14.32 1.87 2.14
N LYS A 147 14.75 1.80 3.40
CA LYS A 147 14.95 0.53 4.11
C LYS A 147 13.66 -0.26 4.24
N LEU A 148 12.52 0.40 4.44
CA LEU A 148 11.23 -0.27 4.53
C LEU A 148 10.79 -0.85 3.18
N ALA A 149 11.06 -0.13 2.09
CA ALA A 149 10.70 -0.53 0.73
C ALA A 149 11.56 -1.69 0.19
N TYR A 150 12.86 -1.68 0.46
CA TYR A 150 13.80 -2.64 -0.15
C TYR A 150 14.47 -3.60 0.83
N GLY A 151 14.35 -3.33 2.13
CA GLY A 151 14.99 -4.13 3.16
C GLY A 151 14.44 -5.55 3.28
N PRO A 152 15.27 -6.49 3.74
CA PRO A 152 14.83 -7.84 4.01
C PRO A 152 13.93 -7.86 5.24
N ARG A 153 13.01 -8.83 5.30
CA ARG A 153 12.17 -9.22 6.47
C ARG A 153 11.83 -8.07 7.43
N SER A 154 10.63 -7.53 7.32
CA SER A 154 10.15 -6.47 8.19
C SER A 154 8.75 -6.74 8.72
N TRP A 155 8.52 -6.30 9.94
CA TRP A 155 7.19 -6.27 10.56
C TRP A 155 7.04 -4.99 11.38
N VAL A 156 5.80 -4.61 11.66
CA VAL A 156 5.46 -3.37 12.35
C VAL A 156 4.54 -3.65 13.52
N ARG A 157 4.86 -3.08 14.68
CA ARG A 157 3.93 -2.92 15.80
C ARG A 157 3.29 -1.55 15.72
N VAL A 158 2.02 -1.47 15.36
CA VAL A 158 1.25 -0.22 15.32
C VAL A 158 0.59 -0.01 16.67
N TYR A 159 0.90 1.10 17.33
CA TYR A 159 0.28 1.49 18.60
C TYR A 159 -0.95 2.35 18.34
N THR A 160 -2.05 1.97 18.96
CA THR A 160 -3.30 2.72 18.95
C THR A 160 -3.56 3.24 20.38
N GLY A 161 -4.64 3.98 20.62
CA GLY A 161 -4.93 4.48 21.97
C GLY A 161 -5.03 3.37 23.03
N GLU A 162 -4.91 3.74 24.32
CA GLU A 162 -5.12 2.84 25.47
C GLU A 162 -4.19 1.61 25.53
N GLU A 163 -2.90 1.78 25.21
CA GLU A 163 -1.86 0.72 25.27
C GLU A 163 -2.11 -0.49 24.35
N ARG A 164 -2.94 -0.32 23.32
CA ARG A 164 -3.26 -1.35 22.34
C ARG A 164 -2.24 -1.36 21.20
N TYR A 165 -1.95 -2.54 20.66
CA TYR A 165 -1.08 -2.67 19.50
C TYR A 165 -1.49 -3.77 18.52
N ILE A 166 -1.05 -3.61 17.28
CA ILE A 166 -1.29 -4.53 16.15
C ILE A 166 0.07 -4.87 15.54
N ASP A 167 0.43 -6.15 15.53
CA ASP A 167 1.72 -6.61 14.99
C ASP A 167 1.56 -7.13 13.57
N ALA A 168 1.81 -6.33 12.54
CA ALA A 168 1.58 -6.70 11.14
C ALA A 168 2.88 -7.02 10.40
N THR A 169 2.88 -8.08 9.59
CA THR A 169 4.01 -8.37 8.69
C THR A 169 4.01 -7.37 7.54
N VAL A 170 5.18 -6.81 7.22
CA VAL A 170 5.35 -5.86 6.11
C VAL A 170 6.07 -6.55 4.95
N ASN A 171 7.12 -7.30 5.25
CA ASN A 171 7.82 -8.19 4.33
C ASN A 171 8.24 -9.46 5.09
N SER A 172 7.83 -10.66 4.67
CA SER A 172 8.29 -11.91 5.32
C SER A 172 9.59 -12.46 4.73
N GLY A 173 10.05 -11.89 3.62
CA GLY A 173 11.15 -12.39 2.79
C GLY A 173 10.70 -13.39 1.71
N GLU A 174 9.60 -14.09 1.94
CA GLU A 174 8.96 -14.97 0.94
C GLU A 174 7.82 -14.24 0.23
N ASP A 175 7.03 -13.50 1.02
CA ASP A 175 5.91 -12.68 0.57
C ASP A 175 6.15 -11.21 0.91
N THR A 176 5.77 -10.35 -0.03
CA THR A 176 5.82 -8.91 0.10
C THR A 176 4.40 -8.36 0.15
N ALA A 177 4.10 -7.54 1.17
CA ALA A 177 2.79 -6.90 1.28
C ALA A 177 2.65 -5.76 0.25
N GLU A 178 1.40 -5.43 -0.11
CA GLU A 178 1.10 -4.33 -1.06
C GLU A 178 1.73 -3.00 -0.62
N ALA A 179 1.78 -2.76 0.69
CA ALA A 179 2.47 -1.61 1.29
C ALA A 179 3.93 -1.50 0.85
N VAL A 180 4.70 -2.60 0.86
CA VAL A 180 6.13 -2.58 0.50
C VAL A 180 6.31 -2.39 -0.99
N GLU A 181 5.53 -3.09 -1.80
CA GLU A 181 5.54 -2.91 -3.27
C GLU A 181 5.20 -1.45 -3.63
N GLY A 182 4.18 -0.87 -2.99
CA GLY A 182 3.80 0.53 -3.19
C GLY A 182 4.88 1.52 -2.75
N LEU A 183 5.53 1.27 -1.61
CA LEU A 183 6.66 2.08 -1.16
C LEU A 183 7.86 1.97 -2.11
N ALA A 184 8.12 0.80 -2.72
CA ALA A 184 9.18 0.65 -3.71
C ALA A 184 8.92 1.47 -4.99
N TYR A 185 7.67 1.50 -5.49
CA TYR A 185 7.30 2.38 -6.61
C TYR A 185 7.36 3.86 -6.23
N PHE A 186 6.90 4.21 -5.04
CA PHE A 186 7.03 5.57 -4.50
C PHE A 186 8.50 6.02 -4.47
N MET A 187 9.40 5.17 -3.96
CA MET A 187 10.83 5.49 -3.86
C MET A 187 11.48 5.65 -5.24
N LYS A 188 11.07 4.86 -6.24
CA LYS A 188 11.50 5.05 -7.63
C LYS A 188 11.13 6.46 -8.14
N SER A 189 9.88 6.87 -7.97
CA SER A 189 9.41 8.20 -8.38
C SER A 189 10.10 9.32 -7.59
N VAL A 190 10.40 9.12 -6.31
CA VAL A 190 11.21 10.05 -5.51
C VAL A 190 12.65 10.15 -6.05
N ASP A 191 13.27 9.05 -6.48
CA ASP A 191 14.63 9.06 -7.05
C ASP A 191 14.67 9.86 -8.35
N GLN A 192 13.72 9.61 -9.24
CA GLN A 192 13.54 10.37 -10.48
C GLN A 192 13.23 11.86 -10.19
N GLY A 193 12.40 12.13 -9.19
CA GLY A 193 12.04 13.48 -8.76
C GLY A 193 13.22 14.25 -8.16
N SER A 194 14.00 13.62 -7.29
CA SER A 194 15.11 14.25 -6.58
C SER A 194 16.42 14.29 -7.37
N GLY A 195 16.55 13.45 -8.40
CA GLY A 195 17.82 13.26 -9.11
C GLY A 195 18.86 12.48 -8.30
N ARG A 196 18.47 11.87 -7.18
CA ARG A 196 19.35 11.03 -6.36
C ARG A 196 19.49 9.66 -6.99
N THR A 197 20.64 9.02 -6.80
CA THR A 197 20.83 7.62 -7.17
C THR A 197 20.22 6.71 -6.09
N PRO A 198 19.59 5.58 -6.46
CA PRO A 198 19.11 4.60 -5.49
C PRO A 198 20.24 4.13 -4.55
N SER A 199 19.94 3.92 -3.27
CA SER A 199 20.92 3.44 -2.28
C SER A 199 21.33 1.98 -2.52
N GLU A 200 22.37 1.52 -1.82
CA GLU A 200 22.77 0.10 -1.82
C GLU A 200 21.65 -0.83 -1.33
N ALA A 201 20.78 -0.37 -0.42
CA ALA A 201 19.62 -1.15 0.03
C ALA A 201 18.63 -1.41 -1.11
N ALA A 202 18.44 -0.42 -2.01
CA ALA A 202 17.64 -0.59 -3.22
C ALA A 202 18.29 -1.56 -4.21
N LYS A 203 19.63 -1.53 -4.32
CA LYS A 203 20.40 -2.38 -5.25
C LYS A 203 20.56 -3.83 -4.77
N GLY A 204 20.52 -4.08 -3.46
CA GLY A 204 20.69 -5.41 -2.86
C GLY A 204 19.37 -6.15 -2.57
N GLY A 205 18.23 -5.48 -2.70
CA GLY A 205 16.92 -6.06 -2.45
C GLY A 205 16.33 -6.70 -3.71
N GLY A 206 16.05 -8.00 -3.69
CA GLY A 206 15.47 -8.72 -4.84
C GLY A 206 14.10 -8.19 -5.29
N LEU A 207 13.45 -7.32 -4.52
CA LEU A 207 12.23 -6.63 -4.95
C LEU A 207 12.52 -5.61 -6.06
N PHE A 208 13.65 -4.91 -6.03
CA PHE A 208 14.02 -3.93 -7.04
C PHE A 208 14.14 -4.58 -8.43
N ASP A 209 14.79 -5.75 -8.50
CA ASP A 209 14.90 -6.55 -9.72
C ASP A 209 13.54 -7.10 -10.19
N ARG A 210 12.70 -7.55 -9.25
CA ARG A 210 11.34 -8.08 -9.54
C ARG A 210 10.40 -7.04 -10.12
N LEU A 211 10.61 -5.77 -9.77
CA LEU A 211 9.86 -4.64 -10.33
C LEU A 211 10.46 -4.18 -11.67
N GLY A 212 11.47 -4.87 -12.21
CA GLY A 212 12.13 -4.53 -13.47
C GLY A 212 12.95 -3.24 -13.38
N LEU A 213 13.47 -2.92 -12.20
CA LEU A 213 14.17 -1.64 -11.94
C LEU A 213 15.69 -1.77 -12.05
N GLY A 214 16.21 -3.00 -12.20
CA GLY A 214 17.63 -3.36 -12.13
C GLY A 214 18.52 -2.92 -13.30
N ASP A 215 17.99 -2.55 -14.48
CA ASP A 215 18.82 -2.27 -15.65
C ASP A 215 18.26 -1.18 -16.59
N GLU A 216 18.90 0.00 -16.57
CA GLU A 216 18.92 0.94 -17.71
C GLU A 216 20.35 1.45 -17.99
N ARG A 217 21.38 0.64 -17.71
CA ARG A 217 22.74 0.89 -18.20
C ARG A 217 23.43 -0.40 -18.62
N GLY A 218 23.24 -0.79 -19.88
CA GLY A 218 24.10 -1.80 -20.48
C GLY A 218 23.52 -2.70 -21.56
N SER A 219 22.55 -2.26 -22.38
CA SER A 219 22.32 -2.91 -23.68
C SER A 219 22.75 -1.96 -24.78
N SER A 220 24.07 -1.81 -24.92
CA SER A 220 24.68 -1.39 -26.17
C SER A 220 25.15 -2.65 -26.92
N ASP A 221 24.19 -3.47 -27.35
CA ASP A 221 24.47 -4.44 -28.42
C ASP A 221 24.59 -3.65 -29.72
N GLY A 222 25.83 -3.24 -30.00
CA GLY A 222 26.21 -2.61 -31.25
C GLY A 222 25.93 -3.54 -32.43
N LYS A 223 24.96 -3.16 -33.26
CA LYS A 223 24.85 -3.63 -34.64
C LYS A 223 25.83 -2.86 -35.53
N GLY A 224 26.59 -3.61 -36.34
CA GLY A 224 27.29 -3.16 -37.55
C GLY A 224 28.82 -3.15 -37.40
N VAL A 225 29.65 -3.60 -38.34
CA VAL A 225 29.44 -3.96 -39.76
C VAL A 225 30.55 -4.93 -40.18
N GLU A 226 30.17 -5.87 -41.04
CA GLU A 226 30.93 -6.67 -42.00
C GLU A 226 32.22 -6.02 -42.56
N GLY A 227 33.30 -6.80 -42.70
CA GLY A 227 34.57 -6.34 -43.25
C GLY A 227 35.53 -7.48 -43.60
N MET A 228 35.40 -7.94 -44.84
CA MET A 228 36.09 -9.04 -45.51
C MET A 228 37.60 -8.81 -45.76
N HIS A 229 38.38 -9.92 -45.77
CA HIS A 229 39.55 -10.23 -46.62
C HIS A 229 41.00 -9.85 -46.19
N PRO A 230 42.06 -10.49 -46.76
CA PRO A 230 42.68 -11.72 -46.23
C PRO A 230 44.21 -11.56 -46.01
N ARG A 231 44.87 -12.61 -45.50
CA ARG A 231 46.21 -13.06 -45.93
C ARG A 231 46.53 -14.42 -45.34
#